data_AF-A0A7V2UIA8-F1
#
_entry.id   AF-A0A7V2UIA8-F1
#
_cell.length_a   1.000
_cell.length_b   1.000
_cell.length_c   1.000
_cell.angle_alpha   90.00
_cell.angle_beta   90.00
_cell.angle_gamma   90.00
#
_symmetry.space_group_name_H-M   'P 1'
#
loop_
_entity.id
_entity.type
_entity.pdbx_description
1 polymer ?
#
loop_
_entity_poly.entity_id
_entity_poly.type
_entity_poly.pdbx_seq_one_letter_code
_entity_poly.pdbx_strand_id
1 'polypeptide(L)'
;MRKMTVRAKLAITFASLTFFVLLVAALAIKTLDAANQRFTEYVNGATARATEVQMVRGAVDLRAIASRDLTIVRGADEIAKIKAVVDKAQTAVQHHLERLKTQGNQPGVSDQTRQMIAEIEKIERAYAPITQAIVAAALEGDPDTATTKVLLECRPMLEAMIKATDAYADTAAQE
;
A
#
# COMPACT_ATOMS: atom_id res chain seq x y z
N MET A 1 -21.70 -4.01 -69.61
CA MET A 1 -21.25 -4.65 -68.36
C MET A 1 -20.10 -5.60 -68.67
N ARG A 2 -18.86 -5.26 -68.28
CA ARG A 2 -17.65 -6.04 -68.60
C ARG A 2 -17.63 -7.32 -67.75
N LYS A 3 -17.67 -8.50 -68.40
CA LYS A 3 -17.62 -9.80 -67.69
C LYS A 3 -16.22 -9.99 -67.09
N MET A 4 -16.14 -10.09 -65.76
CA MET A 4 -14.89 -10.39 -65.06
C MET A 4 -14.42 -11.82 -65.37
N THR A 5 -13.11 -12.00 -65.50
CA THR A 5 -12.50 -13.33 -65.64
C THR A 5 -12.59 -14.10 -64.32
N VAL A 6 -12.66 -15.44 -64.40
CA VAL A 6 -12.73 -16.33 -63.23
C VAL A 6 -11.56 -16.08 -62.26
N ARG A 7 -10.35 -15.82 -62.79
CA ARG A 7 -9.16 -15.45 -62.00
C ARG A 7 -9.37 -14.20 -61.14
N ALA A 8 -10.01 -13.16 -61.69
CA ALA A 8 -10.29 -11.93 -60.94
C ALA A 8 -11.32 -12.16 -59.82
N LYS A 9 -12.32 -13.03 -60.05
CA LYS A 9 -13.34 -13.38 -59.04
C LYS A 9 -12.74 -14.18 -57.87
N LEU A 10 -11.83 -15.11 -58.16
CA LEU A 10 -11.05 -15.85 -57.15
C LEU A 10 -10.11 -14.92 -56.37
N ALA A 11 -9.40 -14.01 -57.04
CA ALA A 11 -8.51 -13.07 -56.37
C ALA A 11 -9.25 -12.15 -55.38
N ILE A 12 -10.43 -11.62 -55.76
CA ILE A 12 -11.24 -10.76 -54.88
C ILE A 12 -11.76 -11.52 -53.66
N THR A 13 -12.26 -12.74 -53.86
CA THR A 13 -12.77 -13.55 -52.74
C THR A 13 -11.67 -13.95 -51.77
N PHE A 14 -10.50 -14.34 -52.29
CA PHE A 14 -9.34 -14.65 -51.44
C PHE A 14 -8.80 -13.41 -50.72
N ALA A 15 -8.69 -12.27 -51.40
CA ALA A 15 -8.28 -11.01 -50.79
C ALA A 15 -9.27 -10.56 -49.70
N SER A 16 -10.57 -10.74 -49.93
CA SER A 16 -11.60 -10.45 -48.91
C SER A 16 -11.46 -11.36 -47.70
N LEU A 17 -11.21 -12.66 -47.89
CA LEU A 17 -10.99 -13.58 -46.78
C LEU A 17 -9.74 -13.20 -45.98
N THR A 18 -8.62 -12.93 -46.65
CA THR A 18 -7.38 -12.46 -46.02
C THR A 18 -7.60 -11.16 -45.25
N PHE A 19 -8.36 -10.22 -45.81
CA PHE A 19 -8.70 -8.98 -45.13
C PHE A 19 -9.48 -9.21 -43.83
N PHE A 20 -10.50 -10.09 -43.85
CA PHE A 20 -11.24 -10.43 -42.64
C PHE A 20 -10.36 -11.12 -41.59
N VAL A 21 -9.47 -12.02 -42.01
CA VAL A 21 -8.51 -12.67 -41.09
C VAL A 21 -7.59 -11.64 -40.43
N LEU A 22 -7.03 -10.69 -41.21
CA LEU A 22 -6.19 -9.62 -40.67
C LEU A 22 -6.97 -8.70 -39.73
N LEU A 23 -8.22 -8.39 -40.05
CA LEU A 23 -9.09 -7.55 -39.23
C LEU A 23 -9.40 -8.23 -37.88
N VAL A 24 -9.74 -9.52 -37.89
CA VAL A 24 -9.94 -10.30 -36.67
C VAL A 24 -8.66 -10.40 -35.85
N ALA A 25 -7.51 -10.64 -36.50
CA ALA A 25 -6.22 -10.66 -35.82
C ALA A 25 -5.88 -9.31 -35.15
N ALA A 26 -6.12 -8.20 -35.84
CA ALA A 26 -5.91 -6.86 -35.28
C ALA A 26 -6.84 -6.57 -34.09
N LEU A 27 -8.12 -6.96 -34.18
CA LEU A 27 -9.07 -6.86 -33.06
C LEU A 27 -8.65 -7.75 -31.87
N ALA A 28 -8.17 -8.96 -32.14
CA ALA A 28 -7.68 -9.89 -31.12
C ALA A 28 -6.45 -9.32 -30.40
N ILE A 29 -5.49 -8.75 -31.13
CA ILE A 29 -4.32 -8.08 -30.54
C ILE A 29 -4.75 -6.91 -29.66
N LYS A 30 -5.65 -6.05 -30.14
CA LYS A 30 -6.14 -4.90 -29.38
C LYS A 30 -6.88 -5.30 -28.10
N THR A 31 -7.69 -6.36 -28.17
CA THR A 31 -8.43 -6.88 -27.01
C THR A 31 -7.50 -7.57 -26.01
N LEU A 32 -6.47 -8.26 -26.49
CA LEU A 32 -5.45 -8.88 -25.66
C LEU A 32 -4.59 -7.84 -24.94
N ASP A 33 -4.22 -6.75 -25.60
CA ASP A 33 -3.46 -5.65 -25.00
C ASP A 33 -4.27 -4.95 -23.89
N ALA A 34 -5.56 -4.69 -24.13
CA ALA A 34 -6.46 -4.14 -23.11
C ALA A 34 -6.67 -5.09 -21.91
N ALA A 35 -6.71 -6.40 -22.15
CA ALA A 35 -6.77 -7.41 -21.08
C ALA A 35 -5.45 -7.46 -20.29
N ASN A 36 -4.32 -7.37 -20.97
CA ASN A 36 -3.00 -7.36 -20.37
C ASN A 36 -2.75 -6.11 -19.51
N GLN A 37 -3.19 -4.93 -19.96
CA GLN A 37 -3.13 -3.69 -19.18
C GLN A 37 -3.96 -3.78 -17.90
N ARG A 38 -5.20 -4.28 -17.97
CA ARG A 38 -6.03 -4.50 -16.79
C ARG A 38 -5.42 -5.49 -15.80
N PHE A 39 -4.85 -6.58 -16.31
CA PHE A 39 -4.16 -7.56 -15.46
C PHE A 39 -2.91 -6.96 -14.79
N THR A 40 -2.14 -6.17 -15.55
CA THR A 40 -0.95 -5.49 -15.05
C THR A 40 -1.31 -4.46 -13.98
N GLU A 41 -2.35 -3.64 -14.18
CA GLU A 41 -2.87 -2.71 -13.16
C GLU A 41 -3.42 -3.43 -11.93
N TYR A 42 -4.09 -4.57 -12.13
CA TYR A 42 -4.63 -5.38 -11.04
C TYR A 42 -3.50 -5.93 -10.14
N VAL A 43 -2.53 -6.62 -10.74
CA VAL A 43 -1.42 -7.24 -10.01
C VAL A 43 -0.49 -6.19 -9.41
N ASN A 44 -0.16 -5.14 -10.18
CA ASN A 44 0.71 -4.08 -9.68
C ASN A 44 0.00 -3.23 -8.61
N GLY A 45 -1.31 -3.04 -8.73
CA GLY A 45 -2.11 -2.29 -7.76
C GLY A 45 -2.19 -3.01 -6.41
N ALA A 46 -2.48 -4.31 -6.40
CA ALA A 46 -2.52 -5.11 -5.17
C ALA A 46 -1.15 -5.19 -4.49
N THR A 47 -0.10 -5.48 -5.27
CA THR A 47 1.28 -5.55 -4.78
C THR A 47 1.76 -4.20 -4.23
N ALA A 48 1.43 -3.10 -4.92
CA ALA A 48 1.78 -1.75 -4.45
C ALA A 48 1.12 -1.44 -3.10
N ARG A 49 -0.17 -1.75 -2.94
CA ARG A 49 -0.86 -1.54 -1.66
C ARG A 49 -0.29 -2.40 -0.55
N ALA A 50 -0.03 -3.68 -0.80
CA ALA A 50 0.60 -4.57 0.17
C ALA A 50 1.98 -4.05 0.61
N THR A 51 2.75 -3.48 -0.33
CA THR A 51 4.03 -2.84 -0.01
C THR A 51 3.82 -1.63 0.89
N GLU A 52 2.86 -0.73 0.59
CA GLU A 52 2.59 0.43 1.46
C GLU A 52 2.11 0.01 2.86
N VAL A 53 1.31 -1.06 2.98
CA VAL A 53 0.91 -1.62 4.28
C VAL A 53 2.12 -2.06 5.10
N GLN A 54 3.09 -2.75 4.48
CA GLN A 54 4.33 -3.15 5.15
C GLN A 54 5.21 -1.95 5.51
N MET A 55 5.25 -0.91 4.66
CA MET A 55 5.98 0.32 4.96
C MET A 55 5.36 1.10 6.13
N VAL A 56 4.02 1.14 6.22
CA VAL A 56 3.31 1.68 7.40
C VAL A 56 3.71 0.90 8.65
N ARG A 57 3.61 -0.44 8.63
CA ARG A 57 3.98 -1.30 9.76
C ARG A 57 5.42 -1.07 10.21
N GLY A 58 6.37 -1.12 9.27
CA GLY A 58 7.78 -0.92 9.58
C GLY A 58 8.08 0.46 10.17
N ALA A 59 7.41 1.51 9.70
CA ALA A 59 7.56 2.84 10.26
C ALA A 59 6.94 2.96 11.67
N VAL A 60 5.80 2.32 11.92
CA VAL A 60 5.17 2.24 13.25
C VAL A 60 6.08 1.50 14.24
N ASP A 61 6.64 0.37 13.82
CA ASP A 61 7.56 -0.45 14.63
C ASP A 61 8.85 0.33 14.97
N LEU A 62 9.46 0.99 13.97
CA LEU A 62 10.63 1.85 14.19
C LEU A 62 10.33 2.98 15.17
N ARG A 63 9.16 3.62 15.03
CA ARG A 63 8.73 4.68 15.94
C ARG A 63 8.58 4.16 17.37
N ALA A 64 7.98 2.99 17.55
CA ALA A 64 7.81 2.37 18.86
C ALA A 64 9.15 2.02 19.53
N ILE A 65 10.10 1.47 18.77
CA ILE A 65 11.45 1.17 19.25
C ILE A 65 12.15 2.47 19.69
N ALA A 66 12.17 3.48 18.84
CA ALA A 66 12.83 4.75 19.15
C ALA A 66 12.19 5.48 20.34
N SER A 67 10.85 5.44 20.46
CA SER A 67 10.16 5.99 21.64
C SER A 67 10.51 5.25 22.93
N ARG A 68 10.71 3.93 22.87
CA ARG A 68 11.19 3.16 24.03
C ARG A 68 12.63 3.53 24.38
N ASP A 69 13.52 3.65 23.40
CA ASP A 69 14.92 3.99 23.63
C ASP A 69 15.07 5.37 24.30
N LEU A 70 14.19 6.34 23.95
CA LEU A 70 14.11 7.64 24.63
C LEU A 70 13.86 7.54 26.13
N THR A 71 13.17 6.50 26.62
CA THR A 71 12.89 6.33 28.05
C THR A 71 14.11 5.91 28.87
N ILE A 72 15.14 5.36 28.22
CA ILE A 72 16.30 4.74 28.88
C ILE A 72 17.54 5.61 28.76
N VAL A 73 17.71 6.30 27.62
CA VAL A 73 18.85 7.18 27.38
C VAL A 73 18.86 8.38 28.35
N ARG A 74 20.06 8.87 28.69
CA ARG A 74 20.25 10.04 29.58
C ARG A 74 21.16 11.12 28.99
N GLY A 75 21.94 10.82 27.95
CA GLY A 75 22.83 11.79 27.31
C GLY A 75 22.07 12.71 26.34
N ALA A 76 22.25 14.02 26.46
CA ALA A 76 21.55 15.02 25.63
C ALA A 76 21.75 14.82 24.12
N ASP A 77 22.97 14.51 23.69
CA ASP A 77 23.28 14.25 22.27
C ASP A 77 22.57 13.01 21.72
N GLU A 78 22.45 11.97 22.56
CA GLU A 78 21.82 10.71 22.18
C GLU A 78 20.30 10.83 22.20
N ILE A 79 19.74 11.57 23.17
CA ILE A 79 18.33 11.99 23.18
C ILE A 79 17.98 12.70 21.88
N ALA A 80 18.80 13.68 21.45
CA ALA A 80 18.54 14.44 20.22
C ALA A 80 18.55 13.52 18.97
N LYS A 81 19.49 12.57 18.90
CA LYS A 81 19.56 11.59 17.80
C LYS A 81 18.33 10.69 17.75
N ILE A 82 17.93 10.11 18.89
CA ILE A 82 16.79 9.20 18.94
C ILE A 82 15.48 9.96 18.67
N LYS A 83 15.35 11.20 19.17
CA LYS A 83 14.19 12.05 18.84
C LYS A 83 14.06 12.28 17.33
N ALA A 84 15.17 12.54 16.64
CA ALA A 84 15.14 12.69 15.18
C ALA A 84 14.68 11.40 14.47
N VAL A 85 14.99 10.21 15.00
CA VAL A 85 14.46 8.94 14.50
C VAL A 85 12.95 8.83 14.71
N VAL A 86 12.44 9.21 15.88
CA VAL A 86 10.99 9.25 16.14
C VAL A 86 10.27 10.19 15.17
N ASP A 87 10.78 11.41 14.99
CA ASP A 87 10.18 12.40 14.08
C ASP A 87 10.18 11.91 12.62
N LYS A 88 11.29 11.28 12.19
CA LYS A 88 11.39 10.67 10.86
C LYS A 88 10.41 9.51 10.68
N ALA A 89 10.31 8.62 11.67
CA ALA A 89 9.39 7.49 11.63
C ALA A 89 7.93 7.97 11.62
N GLN A 90 7.58 8.97 12.43
CA GLN A 90 6.26 9.63 12.42
C GLN A 90 5.91 10.16 11.03
N THR A 91 6.86 10.81 10.37
CA THR A 91 6.67 11.35 9.00
C THR A 91 6.49 10.23 7.98
N ALA A 92 7.28 9.17 8.09
CA ALA A 92 7.18 8.00 7.22
C ALA A 92 5.81 7.31 7.36
N VAL A 93 5.30 7.13 8.59
CA VAL A 93 3.96 6.57 8.81
C VAL A 93 2.90 7.38 8.09
N GLN A 94 2.90 8.71 8.23
CA GLN A 94 1.91 9.57 7.57
C GLN A 94 2.01 9.49 6.05
N HIS A 95 3.23 9.58 5.52
CA HIS A 95 3.48 9.49 4.08
C HIS A 95 2.99 8.17 3.47
N HIS A 96 3.31 7.03 4.08
CA HIS A 96 2.90 5.73 3.58
C HIS A 96 1.39 5.50 3.75
N LEU A 97 0.80 5.99 4.83
CA LEU A 97 -0.64 5.89 5.05
C LEU A 97 -1.43 6.73 4.04
N GLU A 98 -0.98 7.94 3.72
CA GLU A 98 -1.58 8.78 2.67
C GLU A 98 -1.52 8.12 1.29
N ARG A 99 -0.39 7.50 0.96
CA ARG A 99 -0.21 6.75 -0.29
C ARG A 99 -1.12 5.52 -0.34
N LEU A 100 -1.18 4.76 0.75
CA LEU A 100 -2.07 3.60 0.87
C LEU A 100 -3.54 4.00 0.68
N LYS A 101 -3.98 5.10 1.31
CA LYS A 101 -5.34 5.65 1.12
C LYS A 101 -5.60 6.08 -0.32
N THR A 102 -4.65 6.77 -0.93
CA THR A 102 -4.73 7.18 -2.35
C THR A 102 -4.89 5.97 -3.26
N GLN A 103 -4.15 4.88 -2.99
CA GLN A 103 -4.25 3.64 -3.75
C GLN A 103 -5.55 2.87 -3.45
N GLY A 104 -6.05 2.91 -2.22
CA GLY A 104 -7.32 2.28 -1.82
C GLY A 104 -8.56 2.95 -2.42
N ASN A 105 -8.46 4.23 -2.77
CA ASN A 105 -9.53 5.00 -3.41
C ASN A 105 -9.55 4.87 -4.95
N GLN A 106 -8.63 4.09 -5.55
CA GLN A 106 -8.63 3.87 -6.99
C GLN A 106 -9.85 3.06 -7.44
N PRO A 107 -10.36 3.30 -8.67
CA PRO A 107 -11.42 2.46 -9.26
C PRO A 107 -11.01 0.99 -9.30
N GLY A 108 -11.95 0.08 -9.05
CA GLY A 108 -11.70 -1.37 -9.09
C GLY A 108 -11.14 -1.97 -7.79
N VAL A 109 -10.83 -1.16 -6.77
CA VAL A 109 -10.54 -1.66 -5.42
C VAL A 109 -11.84 -2.13 -4.75
N SER A 110 -11.79 -3.26 -4.04
CA SER A 110 -12.95 -3.81 -3.31
C SER A 110 -13.31 -2.98 -2.07
N ASP A 111 -14.56 -3.06 -1.63
CA ASP A 111 -15.00 -2.42 -0.38
C ASP A 111 -14.29 -3.01 0.85
N GLN A 112 -14.00 -4.32 0.82
CA GLN A 112 -13.23 -5.00 1.85
C GLN A 112 -11.83 -4.39 1.97
N THR A 113 -11.09 -4.26 0.86
CA THR A 113 -9.76 -3.65 0.86
C THR A 113 -9.80 -2.20 1.37
N ARG A 114 -10.80 -1.41 0.98
CA ARG A 114 -11.00 -0.05 1.53
C ARG A 114 -11.23 -0.06 3.04
N GLN A 115 -12.06 -0.97 3.54
CA GLN A 115 -12.36 -1.09 4.97
C GLN A 115 -11.11 -1.47 5.78
N MET A 116 -10.27 -2.37 5.26
CA MET A 116 -9.03 -2.77 5.94
C MET A 116 -8.02 -1.63 6.02
N ILE A 117 -7.89 -0.82 4.96
CA ILE A 117 -7.08 0.40 4.97
C ILE A 117 -7.61 1.39 6.02
N ALA A 118 -8.94 1.54 6.13
CA ALA A 118 -9.55 2.42 7.12
C ALA A 118 -9.30 1.95 8.57
N GLU A 119 -9.29 0.63 8.83
CA GLU A 119 -8.95 0.11 10.15
C GLU A 119 -7.47 0.33 10.50
N ILE A 120 -6.54 0.18 9.55
CA ILE A 120 -5.13 0.55 9.74
C ILE A 120 -4.99 2.03 10.11
N GLU A 121 -5.66 2.92 9.37
CA GLU A 121 -5.67 4.37 9.66
C GLU A 121 -6.21 4.67 11.06
N LYS A 122 -7.30 3.99 11.45
CA LYS A 122 -7.93 4.18 12.76
C LYS A 122 -7.02 3.76 13.90
N ILE A 123 -6.31 2.64 13.77
CA ILE A 123 -5.32 2.19 14.76
C ILE A 123 -4.20 3.22 14.87
N GLU A 124 -3.64 3.68 13.74
CA GLU A 124 -2.59 4.70 13.76
C GLU A 124 -3.05 6.01 14.41
N ARG A 125 -4.28 6.45 14.13
CA ARG A 125 -4.85 7.66 14.74
C ARG A 125 -5.00 7.54 16.26
N ALA A 126 -5.31 6.35 16.77
CA ALA A 126 -5.35 6.09 18.20
C ALA A 126 -3.94 5.99 18.82
N TYR A 127 -2.97 5.48 18.06
CA TYR A 127 -1.61 5.24 18.54
C TYR A 127 -0.69 6.48 18.53
N ALA A 128 -0.86 7.38 17.55
CA ALA A 128 -0.07 8.60 17.41
C ALA A 128 -0.02 9.47 18.70
N PRO A 129 -1.15 9.79 19.38
CA PRO A 129 -1.09 10.60 20.61
C PRO A 129 -0.39 9.89 21.77
N ILE A 130 -0.49 8.56 21.86
CA ILE A 130 0.21 7.77 22.89
C ILE A 130 1.73 7.92 22.72
N THR A 131 2.20 7.78 21.47
CA THR A 131 3.62 7.94 21.14
C THR A 131 4.12 9.34 21.48
N GLN A 132 3.34 10.38 21.15
CA GLN A 132 3.69 11.77 21.48
C GLN A 132 3.78 12.00 22.99
N ALA A 133 2.85 11.43 23.77
CA ALA A 133 2.87 11.52 25.23
C ALA A 133 4.11 10.85 25.85
N ILE A 134 4.54 9.72 25.30
CA ILE A 134 5.77 9.02 25.74
C ILE A 134 7.00 9.88 25.48
N VAL A 135 7.10 10.46 24.29
CA VAL A 135 8.23 11.32 23.91
C VAL A 135 8.27 12.56 24.80
N ALA A 136 7.13 13.20 25.06
CA ALA A 136 7.03 14.34 25.96
C ALA A 136 7.51 13.99 27.37
N ALA A 137 6.99 12.91 27.97
CA ALA A 137 7.40 12.46 29.30
C ALA A 137 8.89 12.14 29.38
N ALA A 138 9.46 11.50 28.34
CA ALA A 138 10.89 11.20 28.28
C ALA A 138 11.76 12.47 28.22
N LEU A 139 11.31 13.52 27.49
CA LEU A 139 12.04 14.78 27.37
C LEU A 139 11.89 15.69 28.60
N GLU A 140 10.77 15.59 29.32
CA GLU A 140 10.51 16.31 30.58
C GLU A 140 11.25 15.72 31.78
N GLY A 141 11.94 14.59 31.60
CA GLY A 141 12.71 13.93 32.65
C GLY A 141 11.88 13.02 33.56
N ASP A 142 10.73 12.52 33.09
CA ASP A 142 9.88 11.55 33.78
C ASP A 142 9.92 10.17 33.08
N PRO A 143 11.03 9.42 33.22
CA PRO A 143 11.21 8.13 32.56
C PRO A 143 10.27 7.05 33.11
N ASP A 144 9.79 7.16 34.35
CA ASP A 144 8.91 6.17 34.98
C ASP A 144 7.50 6.23 34.38
N THR A 145 6.97 7.45 34.18
CA THR A 145 5.72 7.66 33.44
C THR A 145 5.88 7.22 31.99
N ALA A 146 6.97 7.60 31.32
CA ALA A 146 7.21 7.19 29.93
C ALA A 146 7.29 5.66 29.78
N THR A 147 7.97 4.98 30.70
CA THR A 147 8.08 3.51 30.72
C THR A 147 6.72 2.84 30.94
N THR A 148 5.93 3.35 31.88
CA THR A 148 4.58 2.83 32.16
C THR A 148 3.68 2.94 30.92
N LYS A 149 3.74 4.07 30.22
CA LYS A 149 2.99 4.29 28.97
C LYS A 149 3.42 3.36 27.85
N VAL A 150 4.73 3.14 27.67
CA VAL A 150 5.24 2.16 26.70
C VAL A 150 4.72 0.75 27.00
N LEU A 151 4.75 0.33 28.27
CA LEU A 151 4.36 -1.03 28.65
C LEU A 151 2.85 -1.28 28.54
N LEU A 152 2.03 -0.30 28.93
CA LEU A 152 0.58 -0.47 29.03
C LEU A 152 -0.17 -0.04 27.76
N GLU A 153 0.32 0.98 27.06
CA GLU A 153 -0.43 1.64 25.99
C GLU A 153 0.13 1.32 24.59
N CYS A 154 1.45 1.15 24.41
CA CYS A 154 2.01 0.82 23.09
C CYS A 154 1.74 -0.62 22.65
N ARG A 155 1.92 -1.59 23.56
CA ARG A 155 1.84 -3.02 23.22
C ARG A 155 0.50 -3.43 22.57
N PRO A 156 -0.67 -3.07 23.15
CA PRO A 156 -1.95 -3.42 22.55
C PRO A 156 -2.16 -2.78 21.18
N MET A 157 -1.66 -1.56 20.98
CA MET A 157 -1.78 -0.86 19.69
C MET A 157 -0.90 -1.51 18.61
N LEU A 158 0.31 -1.96 18.97
CA LEU A 158 1.17 -2.69 18.05
C LEU A 158 0.59 -4.05 17.68
N GLU A 159 0.03 -4.79 18.64
CA GLU A 159 -0.67 -6.05 18.37
C GLU A 159 -1.87 -5.84 17.43
N ALA A 160 -2.64 -4.77 17.64
CA ALA A 160 -3.74 -4.39 16.75
C ALA A 160 -3.23 -4.05 15.34
N MET A 161 -2.15 -3.29 15.22
CA MET A 161 -1.54 -2.92 13.93
C MET A 161 -1.02 -4.17 13.20
N ILE A 162 -0.31 -5.05 13.91
CA ILE A 162 0.16 -6.34 13.37
C ILE A 162 -1.02 -7.14 12.83
N LYS A 163 -2.06 -7.34 13.65
CA LYS A 163 -3.25 -8.10 13.24
C LYS A 163 -3.95 -7.49 12.02
N ALA A 164 -4.09 -6.18 11.95
CA ALA A 164 -4.72 -5.50 10.82
C ALA A 164 -3.89 -5.62 9.53
N THR A 165 -2.58 -5.49 9.65
CA THR A 165 -1.65 -5.58 8.49
C THR A 165 -1.47 -7.02 8.00
N ASP A 166 -1.47 -8.01 8.89
CA ASP A 166 -1.45 -9.44 8.54
C ASP A 166 -2.76 -9.85 7.85
N ALA A 167 -3.91 -9.44 8.40
CA ALA A 167 -5.21 -9.70 7.77
C ALA A 167 -5.25 -9.12 6.35
N TYR A 168 -4.71 -7.91 6.15
CA TYR A 168 -4.60 -7.28 4.83
C TYR A 168 -3.77 -8.14 3.87
N ALA A 169 -2.59 -8.60 4.31
CA ALA A 169 -1.71 -9.44 3.49
C ALA A 169 -2.38 -10.76 3.08
N ASP A 170 -3.09 -11.42 4.01
CA ASP A 170 -3.80 -12.68 3.75
C ASP A 170 -4.93 -12.49 2.72
N THR A 171 -5.63 -11.36 2.78
CA THR A 171 -6.72 -11.04 1.85
C THR A 171 -6.17 -10.61 0.49
N ALA A 172 -5.11 -9.80 0.46
CA ALA A 172 -4.46 -9.37 -0.77
C ALA A 172 -3.81 -10.53 -1.56
N ALA A 173 -3.51 -11.65 -0.89
CA ALA A 173 -3.06 -12.88 -1.55
C ALA A 173 -4.22 -13.69 -2.19
N GLN A 174 -5.47 -13.37 -1.87
CA GLN A 174 -6.68 -14.06 -2.33
C GLN A 174 -7.49 -13.28 -3.36
N GLU A 175 -7.25 -11.97 -3.50
CA GLU A 175 -7.68 -11.16 -4.65
C GLU A 175 -6.74 -11.41 -5.84
#